data_AF-A0A6N1VA69-F1
#
_entry.id   AF-A0A6N1VA69-F1
#
_cell.length_a   1.000
_cell.length_b   1.000
_cell.length_c   1.000
_cell.angle_alpha   90.00
_cell.angle_beta   90.00
_cell.angle_gamma   90.00
#
_symmetry.space_group_name_H-M   'P 1'
#
loop_
_entity.id
_entity.type
_entity.pdbx_description
1 polymer ?
#
loop_
_entity_poly.entity_id
_entity_poly.type
_entity_poly.pdbx_seq_one_letter_code
_entity_poly.pdbx_strand_id
1 'polypeptide(L)'
;MLVDAYSEPKTAAEIFARRAELKRKFFPTRVKNVARECKREWTEQHDAHVKAYLSHEAERKFREVISKYRVVETSAGKISVEQIIREEAARAGITPGELKGRRRKKNIVEARQRAIARAYRERPDLSLPQLGRLFGGRDHSTILHAVKKLGVHTPCEIEYKR
;
A
#
# COMPACT_ATOMS: atom_id res chain seq x y z
N MET A 1 -28.50 54.39 52.87
CA MET A 1 -27.51 54.89 51.89
C MET A 1 -26.27 54.04 52.02
N LEU A 2 -26.06 53.08 51.10
CA LEU A 2 -24.79 52.39 50.84
C LEU A 2 -24.99 51.58 49.54
N VAL A 3 -25.19 52.34 48.46
CA VAL A 3 -24.92 51.90 47.09
C VAL A 3 -23.52 52.39 46.78
N ASP A 4 -22.74 51.56 46.07
CA ASP A 4 -21.44 51.84 45.43
C ASP A 4 -20.14 51.40 46.14
N ALA A 5 -19.95 50.08 46.30
CA ALA A 5 -18.59 49.51 46.39
C ALA A 5 -18.38 48.17 45.63
N TYR A 6 -19.38 47.68 44.89
CA TYR A 6 -19.22 46.60 43.91
C TYR A 6 -19.20 47.19 42.51
N SER A 7 -18.15 47.93 42.17
CA SER A 7 -17.88 48.24 40.77
C SER A 7 -17.24 47.01 40.14
N GLU A 8 -18.01 46.23 39.39
CA GLU A 8 -17.48 45.17 38.53
C GLU A 8 -16.38 45.75 37.63
N PRO A 9 -15.27 45.03 37.40
CA PRO A 9 -14.19 45.50 36.54
C PRO A 9 -14.73 45.69 35.12
N LYS A 10 -14.78 46.93 34.65
CA LYS A 10 -15.45 47.29 33.38
C LYS A 10 -14.53 47.13 32.18
N THR A 11 -13.26 46.82 32.39
CA THR A 11 -12.28 46.64 31.30
C THR A 11 -11.47 45.35 31.41
N ALA A 12 -11.10 44.79 30.27
CA ALA A 12 -10.31 43.55 30.19
C ALA A 12 -8.99 43.63 30.96
N ALA A 13 -8.35 44.81 30.99
CA ALA A 13 -7.11 45.06 31.72
C ALA A 13 -7.27 44.85 33.25
N GLU A 14 -8.39 45.30 33.83
CA GLU A 14 -8.69 45.13 35.25
C GLU A 14 -8.96 43.66 35.60
N ILE A 15 -9.64 42.93 34.70
CA ILE A 15 -9.88 41.49 34.85
C ILE A 15 -8.55 40.72 34.80
N PHE A 16 -7.64 41.06 33.88
CA PHE A 16 -6.34 40.43 33.79
C PHE A 16 -5.44 40.74 35.00
N ALA A 17 -5.45 41.98 35.48
CA ALA A 17 -4.72 42.38 36.69
C ALA A 17 -5.24 41.64 37.93
N ARG A 18 -6.57 41.59 38.13
CA ARG A 18 -7.22 40.86 39.23
C ARG A 18 -6.91 39.36 39.17
N ARG A 19 -6.89 38.76 37.96
CA ARG A 19 -6.58 37.34 37.75
C ARG A 19 -5.10 37.04 38.00
N ALA A 20 -4.19 37.95 37.67
CA ALA A 20 -2.77 37.83 37.98
C ALA A 20 -2.51 37.96 39.50
N GLU A 21 -3.21 38.88 40.16
CA GLU A 21 -3.11 39.13 41.59
C GLU A 21 -3.64 37.93 42.41
N LEU A 22 -4.80 37.38 42.03
CA LEU A 22 -5.35 36.16 42.64
C LEU A 22 -4.46 34.93 42.38
N LYS A 23 -3.86 34.80 41.18
CA LYS A 23 -2.86 33.77 40.88
C LYS A 23 -1.57 33.89 41.70
N ARG A 24 -1.25 35.09 42.21
CA ARG A 24 -0.11 35.34 43.11
C ARG A 24 -0.46 35.01 44.57
N LYS A 25 -1.69 35.31 44.99
CA LYS A 25 -2.19 35.09 46.35
C LYS A 25 -2.56 33.63 46.66
N PHE A 26 -3.09 32.90 45.68
CA PHE A 26 -3.67 31.56 45.89
C PHE A 26 -2.87 30.37 45.35
N PHE A 27 -1.84 30.57 44.52
CA PHE A 27 -1.08 29.45 43.94
C PHE A 27 0.38 29.48 44.41
N PRO A 28 0.73 28.72 45.47
CA PRO A 28 2.12 28.43 45.80
C PRO A 28 2.82 27.82 44.59
N THR A 29 4.08 28.18 44.35
CA THR A 29 4.91 27.68 43.24
C THR A 29 4.93 26.15 43.15
N ARG A 30 4.74 25.47 44.29
CA ARG A 30 4.63 24.01 44.42
C ARG A 30 3.43 23.43 43.66
N VAL A 31 2.26 24.09 43.67
CA VAL A 31 1.06 23.64 42.96
C VAL A 31 1.20 23.83 41.44
N LYS A 32 1.91 24.88 41.00
CA LYS A 32 2.19 25.09 39.56
C LYS A 32 3.13 24.03 38.99
N ASN A 33 4.10 23.55 39.78
CA ASN A 33 5.01 22.50 39.36
C ASN A 33 4.29 21.15 39.30
N VAL A 34 3.51 20.80 40.32
CA VAL A 34 2.66 19.58 40.33
C VAL A 34 1.66 19.58 39.17
N ALA A 35 1.03 20.72 38.86
CA ALA A 35 0.11 20.82 37.73
C ALA A 35 0.81 20.69 36.37
N ARG A 36 2.07 21.15 36.24
CA ARG A 36 2.87 20.93 35.03
C ARG A 36 3.33 19.49 34.90
N GLU A 37 3.79 18.89 35.99
CA GLU A 37 4.21 17.49 36.05
C GLU A 37 3.05 16.57 35.70
N CYS A 38 1.89 16.75 36.34
CA CYS A 38 0.69 15.97 36.08
C CYS A 38 0.18 16.17 34.63
N LYS A 39 0.30 17.38 34.06
CA LYS A 39 -0.01 17.61 32.64
C LYS A 39 0.96 16.89 31.70
N ARG A 40 2.24 16.84 32.05
CA ARG A 40 3.30 16.18 31.28
C ARG A 40 3.15 14.66 31.33
N GLU A 41 2.92 14.10 32.51
CA GLU A 41 2.59 12.69 32.73
C GLU A 41 1.31 12.30 31.99
N TRP A 42 0.27 13.13 32.05
CA TRP A 42 -0.98 12.89 31.32
C TRP A 42 -0.76 12.86 29.81
N THR A 43 0.02 13.78 29.24
CA THR A 43 0.36 13.77 27.80
C THR A 43 1.24 12.58 27.41
N GLU A 44 2.24 12.23 28.22
CA GLU A 44 3.14 11.09 27.94
C GLU A 44 2.38 9.76 27.98
N GLN A 45 1.48 9.58 28.95
CA GLN A 45 0.63 8.40 29.05
C GLN A 45 -0.43 8.35 27.94
N HIS A 46 -1.05 9.48 27.59
CA HIS A 46 -1.99 9.55 26.47
C HIS A 46 -1.30 9.21 25.13
N ASP A 47 -0.13 9.79 24.85
CA ASP A 47 0.60 9.56 23.61
C ASP A 47 1.06 8.10 23.49
N ALA A 48 1.46 7.46 24.60
CA ALA A 48 1.80 6.04 24.61
C ALA A 48 0.57 5.15 24.29
N HIS A 49 -0.58 5.46 24.90
CA HIS A 49 -1.81 4.70 24.66
C HIS A 49 -2.33 4.90 23.23
N VAL A 50 -2.30 6.13 22.72
CA VAL A 50 -2.69 6.44 21.33
C VAL A 50 -1.75 5.77 20.34
N LYS A 51 -0.43 5.76 20.58
CA LYS A 51 0.53 5.03 19.73
C LYS A 51 0.27 3.52 19.72
N ALA A 52 0.00 2.92 20.88
CA ALA A 52 -0.31 1.49 20.99
C ALA A 52 -1.64 1.13 20.32
N TYR A 53 -2.64 1.99 20.43
CA TYR A 53 -3.93 1.83 19.76
C TYR A 53 -3.78 1.91 18.23
N LEU A 54 -3.05 2.92 17.73
CA LEU A 54 -2.79 3.11 16.30
C LEU A 54 -1.96 1.94 15.72
N SER A 55 -0.99 1.41 16.46
CA SER A 55 -0.20 0.27 16.01
C SER A 55 -1.04 -1.00 15.94
N HIS A 56 -1.85 -1.29 16.96
CA HIS A 56 -2.74 -2.46 16.97
C HIS A 56 -3.84 -2.36 15.90
N GLU A 57 -4.35 -1.15 15.62
CA GLU A 57 -5.32 -0.95 14.55
C GLU A 57 -4.68 -1.14 13.15
N ALA A 58 -3.46 -0.67 12.96
CA ALA A 58 -2.70 -0.88 11.73
C ALA A 58 -2.41 -2.37 11.48
N GLU A 59 -1.97 -3.10 12.51
CA GLU A 59 -1.72 -4.55 12.43
C GLU A 59 -2.99 -5.34 12.13
N ARG A 60 -4.13 -4.96 12.72
CA ARG A 60 -5.43 -5.58 12.45
C ARG A 60 -5.85 -5.40 11.00
N LYS A 61 -5.77 -4.17 10.47
CA LYS A 61 -6.07 -3.86 9.06
C LYS A 61 -5.11 -4.58 8.11
N PHE A 62 -3.83 -4.64 8.46
CA PHE A 62 -2.83 -5.37 7.69
C PHE A 62 -3.18 -6.87 7.62
N ARG A 63 -3.54 -7.50 8.74
CA ARG A 63 -3.97 -8.90 8.79
C ARG A 63 -5.24 -9.16 7.99
N GLU A 64 -6.21 -8.25 8.04
CA GLU A 64 -7.45 -8.33 7.26
C GLU A 64 -7.17 -8.28 5.75
N VAL A 65 -6.31 -7.35 5.31
CA VAL A 65 -5.86 -7.25 3.92
C VAL A 65 -5.17 -8.54 3.49
N ILE A 66 -4.21 -9.06 4.25
CA ILE A 66 -3.51 -10.31 3.92
C ILE A 66 -4.48 -11.50 3.85
N SER A 67 -5.44 -11.61 4.78
CA SER A 67 -6.48 -12.64 4.76
C SER A 67 -7.36 -12.57 3.51
N LYS A 68 -7.71 -11.34 3.08
CA LYS A 68 -8.50 -11.08 1.87
C LYS A 68 -7.72 -11.43 0.60
N TYR A 69 -6.42 -11.18 0.57
CA TYR A 69 -5.55 -11.47 -0.59
C TYR A 69 -4.93 -12.86 -0.56
N ARG A 70 -5.49 -13.82 0.20
CA ARG A 70 -5.00 -15.21 0.29
C ARG A 70 -4.67 -15.74 -1.10
N VAL A 71 -3.38 -15.82 -1.37
CA VAL A 71 -2.84 -16.44 -2.58
C VAL A 71 -3.24 -17.91 -2.47
N VAL A 72 -4.19 -18.32 -3.31
CA VAL A 72 -4.51 -19.74 -3.42
C VAL A 72 -3.25 -20.39 -3.99
N GLU A 73 -2.49 -21.08 -3.14
CA GLU A 73 -1.45 -21.99 -3.61
C GLU A 73 -2.15 -23.17 -4.29
N THR A 74 -2.56 -22.99 -5.54
CA THR A 74 -2.96 -24.08 -6.42
C THR A 74 -1.68 -24.81 -6.84
N SER A 75 -1.14 -25.62 -5.94
CA SER A 75 -0.09 -26.61 -6.21
C SER A 75 -0.65 -27.87 -6.87
N ALA A 76 -1.73 -27.75 -7.64
CA ALA A 76 -2.29 -28.84 -8.44
C ALA A 76 -1.93 -28.60 -9.92
N GLY A 77 -0.88 -29.29 -10.39
CA GLY A 77 -0.62 -29.45 -11.83
C GLY A 77 -0.14 -28.20 -12.58
N LYS A 78 0.90 -27.50 -12.10
CA LYS A 78 1.49 -26.36 -12.84
C LYS A 78 2.00 -26.83 -14.20
N ILE A 79 1.30 -26.44 -15.27
CA ILE A 79 1.71 -26.67 -16.65
C ILE A 79 3.12 -26.06 -16.86
N SER A 80 4.05 -26.81 -17.45
CA SER A 80 5.39 -26.27 -17.71
C SER A 80 5.34 -25.26 -18.86
N VAL A 81 6.18 -24.21 -18.80
CA VAL A 81 6.24 -23.22 -19.89
C VAL A 81 6.60 -23.87 -21.22
N GLU A 82 7.38 -24.95 -21.20
CA GLU A 82 7.72 -25.74 -22.38
C GLU A 82 6.51 -26.48 -22.95
N GLN A 83 5.63 -26.98 -22.10
CA GLN A 83 4.36 -27.56 -22.53
C GLN A 83 3.47 -26.50 -23.18
N ILE A 84 3.36 -25.30 -22.58
CA ILE A 84 2.62 -24.18 -23.18
C ILE A 84 3.18 -23.84 -24.57
N ILE A 85 4.50 -23.75 -24.71
CA ILE A 85 5.14 -23.47 -26.00
C ILE A 85 4.80 -24.55 -27.03
N ARG A 86 4.83 -25.85 -26.65
CA ARG A 86 4.48 -26.94 -27.57
C ARG A 86 3.02 -26.91 -27.98
N GLU A 87 2.10 -26.69 -27.04
CA GLU A 87 0.66 -26.62 -27.31
C GLU A 87 0.31 -25.42 -28.21
N GLU A 88 0.89 -24.25 -27.95
CA GLU A 88 0.66 -23.06 -28.79
C GLU A 88 1.32 -23.17 -30.17
N ALA A 89 2.48 -23.83 -30.25
CA ALA A 89 3.12 -24.14 -31.53
C ALA A 89 2.23 -25.03 -32.39
N ALA A 90 1.69 -26.10 -31.79
CA ALA A 90 0.74 -26.99 -32.46
C ALA A 90 -0.53 -26.26 -32.89
N ARG A 91 -1.10 -25.40 -32.03
CA ARG A 91 -2.30 -24.62 -32.36
C ARG A 91 -2.08 -23.64 -33.51
N ALA A 92 -0.88 -23.08 -33.64
CA ALA A 92 -0.53 -22.14 -34.71
C ALA A 92 0.06 -22.80 -35.96
N GLY A 93 0.26 -24.13 -35.95
CA GLY A 93 0.87 -24.86 -37.07
C GLY A 93 2.34 -24.49 -37.31
N ILE A 94 3.07 -24.09 -36.27
CA ILE A 94 4.49 -23.69 -36.35
C ILE A 94 5.35 -24.58 -35.46
N THR A 95 6.66 -24.56 -35.66
CA THR A 95 7.56 -25.31 -34.78
C THR A 95 7.84 -24.56 -33.47
N PRO A 96 8.08 -25.26 -32.34
CA PRO A 96 8.49 -24.64 -31.08
C PRO A 96 9.77 -23.79 -31.20
N GLY A 97 10.67 -24.18 -32.11
CA GLY A 97 11.89 -23.44 -32.42
C GLY A 97 11.61 -22.07 -33.04
N GLU A 98 10.59 -21.93 -33.88
CA GLU A 98 10.21 -20.65 -34.48
C GLU A 98 9.57 -19.68 -33.47
N LEU A 99 8.86 -20.21 -32.48
CA LEU A 99 8.34 -19.46 -31.35
C LEU A 99 9.46 -18.82 -30.51
N LYS A 100 10.53 -19.58 -30.22
CA LYS A 100 11.73 -19.10 -29.53
C LYS A 100 12.66 -18.27 -30.44
N GLY A 101 12.63 -18.49 -31.76
CA GLY A 101 13.49 -17.84 -32.73
C GLY A 101 13.23 -16.35 -32.96
N ARG A 102 14.12 -15.67 -33.67
CA ARG A 102 14.03 -14.20 -33.91
C ARG A 102 13.09 -13.81 -35.06
N ARG A 103 12.46 -14.76 -35.76
CA ARG A 103 11.57 -14.49 -36.90
C ARG A 103 10.37 -13.61 -36.48
N ARG A 104 10.06 -12.61 -37.31
CA ARG A 104 9.03 -11.57 -37.06
C ARG A 104 7.84 -11.61 -38.03
N LYS A 105 7.60 -12.73 -38.72
CA LYS A 105 6.39 -12.90 -39.54
C LYS A 105 5.14 -12.72 -38.65
N LYS A 106 4.11 -12.03 -39.16
CA LYS A 106 2.89 -11.68 -38.40
C LYS A 106 2.29 -12.89 -37.66
N ASN A 107 2.10 -14.01 -38.36
CA ASN A 107 1.57 -15.24 -37.79
C ASN A 107 2.40 -15.77 -36.60
N ILE A 108 3.74 -15.80 -36.75
CA ILE A 108 4.66 -16.26 -35.68
C ILE A 108 4.64 -15.30 -34.48
N VAL A 109 4.59 -13.99 -34.73
CA VAL A 109 4.57 -12.98 -33.67
C VAL A 109 3.28 -13.08 -32.86
N GLU A 110 2.14 -13.24 -33.52
CA GLU A 110 0.84 -13.40 -32.85
C GLU A 110 0.78 -14.69 -32.02
N ALA A 111 1.25 -15.82 -32.57
CA ALA A 111 1.33 -17.09 -31.84
C ALA A 111 2.21 -16.97 -30.59
N ARG A 112 3.33 -16.27 -30.71
CA ARG A 112 4.24 -16.00 -29.60
C ARG A 112 3.65 -15.09 -28.54
N GLN A 113 2.93 -14.04 -28.94
CA GLN A 113 2.23 -13.18 -28.01
C GLN A 113 1.21 -13.98 -27.19
N ARG A 114 0.45 -14.87 -27.85
CA ARG A 114 -0.50 -15.77 -27.16
C ARG A 114 0.19 -16.71 -26.18
N ALA A 115 1.31 -17.32 -26.57
CA ALA A 115 2.09 -18.20 -25.70
C ALA A 115 2.64 -17.46 -24.48
N ILE A 116 3.14 -16.24 -24.65
CA ILE A 116 3.63 -15.40 -23.55
C ILE A 116 2.50 -15.03 -22.59
N ALA A 117 1.37 -14.58 -23.13
CA ALA A 117 0.20 -14.22 -22.34
C ALA A 117 -0.35 -15.40 -21.53
N ARG A 118 -0.41 -16.59 -22.14
CA ARG A 118 -0.84 -17.82 -21.47
C ARG A 118 0.15 -18.23 -20.38
N ALA A 119 1.45 -18.21 -20.66
CA ALA A 119 2.48 -18.49 -19.67
C ALA A 119 2.41 -17.54 -18.47
N TYR A 120 2.14 -16.25 -18.68
CA TYR A 120 1.97 -15.29 -17.58
C TYR A 120 0.74 -15.58 -16.71
N ARG A 121 -0.37 -16.06 -17.30
CA ARG A 121 -1.58 -16.44 -16.55
C ARG A 121 -1.44 -17.75 -15.78
N GLU A 122 -0.85 -18.76 -16.41
CA GLU A 122 -0.74 -20.10 -15.84
C GLU A 122 0.45 -20.24 -14.87
N ARG A 123 1.46 -19.38 -15.01
CA ARG A 123 2.68 -19.38 -14.20
C ARG A 123 2.96 -18.02 -13.56
N PRO A 124 2.12 -17.59 -12.60
CA PRO A 124 2.35 -16.37 -11.83
C PRO A 124 3.61 -16.45 -10.94
N ASP A 125 4.18 -17.65 -10.76
CA ASP A 125 5.45 -17.88 -10.07
C ASP A 125 6.66 -17.32 -10.82
N LEU A 126 6.54 -17.07 -12.12
CA LEU A 126 7.66 -16.61 -12.96
C LEU A 126 7.61 -15.09 -13.17
N SER A 127 8.73 -14.44 -12.89
CA SER A 127 8.91 -13.02 -13.21
C SER A 127 9.03 -12.77 -14.72
N LEU A 128 8.75 -11.54 -15.16
CA LEU A 128 8.85 -11.13 -16.56
C LEU A 128 10.25 -11.41 -17.17
N PRO A 129 11.38 -11.15 -16.48
CA PRO A 129 12.71 -11.51 -17.00
C PRO A 129 12.92 -13.03 -17.10
N GLN A 130 12.38 -13.81 -16.16
CA GLN A 130 12.46 -15.28 -16.22
C GLN A 130 11.69 -15.84 -17.43
N LEU A 131 10.48 -15.35 -17.69
CA LEU A 131 9.73 -15.69 -18.90
C LEU A 131 10.52 -15.32 -20.16
N GLY A 132 11.13 -14.12 -20.20
CA GLY A 132 11.99 -13.69 -21.30
C GLY A 132 13.10 -14.69 -21.65
N ARG A 133 13.78 -15.23 -20.64
CA ARG A 133 14.80 -16.28 -20.81
C ARG A 133 14.24 -17.54 -21.44
N LEU A 134 13.09 -18.02 -20.97
CA LEU A 134 12.43 -19.25 -21.47
C LEU A 134 11.97 -19.12 -22.93
N PHE A 135 11.63 -17.92 -23.38
CA PHE A 135 11.23 -17.62 -24.76
C PHE A 135 12.40 -17.29 -25.71
N GLY A 136 13.62 -17.75 -25.39
CA GLY A 136 14.80 -17.57 -26.24
C GLY A 136 15.63 -16.33 -25.92
N GLY A 137 15.70 -15.94 -24.64
CA GLY A 137 16.51 -14.81 -24.18
C GLY A 137 15.98 -13.44 -24.63
N ARG A 138 14.66 -13.24 -24.56
CA ARG A 138 14.04 -11.95 -24.90
C ARG A 138 13.99 -11.00 -23.72
N ASP A 139 14.02 -9.70 -24.02
CA ASP A 139 13.86 -8.64 -23.04
C ASP A 139 12.49 -8.71 -22.35
N HIS A 140 12.49 -8.42 -21.04
CA HIS A 140 11.29 -8.39 -20.21
C HIS A 140 10.24 -7.38 -20.72
N SER A 141 10.68 -6.30 -21.38
CA SER A 141 9.80 -5.32 -22.03
C SER A 141 9.00 -5.92 -23.19
N THR A 142 9.57 -6.88 -23.92
CA THR A 142 8.87 -7.62 -24.98
C THR A 142 7.77 -8.51 -24.39
N ILE A 143 8.06 -9.14 -23.25
CA ILE A 143 7.08 -9.95 -22.51
C ILE A 143 5.93 -9.06 -22.04
N LEU A 144 6.25 -7.93 -21.40
CA LEU A 144 5.26 -6.96 -20.94
C LEU A 144 4.37 -6.46 -22.09
N HIS A 145 4.98 -6.11 -23.23
CA HIS A 145 4.23 -5.65 -24.40
C HIS A 145 3.25 -6.72 -24.92
N ALA A 146 3.66 -7.98 -24.95
CA ALA A 146 2.80 -9.09 -25.36
C ALA A 146 1.61 -9.30 -24.40
N VAL A 147 1.86 -9.23 -23.09
CA VAL A 147 0.84 -9.35 -22.04
C VAL A 147 -0.19 -8.23 -22.15
N LYS A 148 0.27 -6.97 -22.30
CA LYS A 148 -0.60 -5.80 -22.47
C LYS A 148 -1.44 -5.87 -23.74
N LYS A 149 -0.85 -6.26 -24.86
CA LYS A 149 -1.54 -6.33 -26.15
C LYS A 149 -2.70 -7.33 -26.16
N LEU A 150 -2.61 -8.39 -25.38
CA LEU A 150 -3.66 -9.43 -25.28
C LEU A 150 -4.65 -9.19 -24.13
N GLY A 151 -4.62 -8.00 -23.51
CA GLY A 151 -5.57 -7.64 -22.45
C GLY A 151 -5.49 -8.55 -21.23
N VAL A 152 -4.33 -9.19 -20.99
CA VAL A 152 -4.11 -9.91 -19.74
C VAL A 152 -3.88 -8.85 -18.67
N HIS A 153 -4.90 -8.58 -17.87
CA HIS A 153 -4.81 -7.63 -16.79
C HIS A 153 -3.74 -8.09 -15.79
N THR A 154 -2.61 -7.40 -15.74
CA THR A 154 -1.65 -7.61 -14.65
C THR A 154 -2.35 -7.17 -13.37
N PRO A 155 -2.40 -7.96 -12.28
CA PRO A 155 -3.19 -7.62 -11.09
C PRO A 155 -2.91 -6.22 -10.49
N CYS A 156 -1.77 -5.63 -10.85
CA CYS A 156 -1.38 -4.29 -10.42
C CYS A 156 -1.97 -3.12 -11.26
N GLU A 157 -2.57 -3.35 -12.42
CA GLU A 157 -3.22 -2.31 -13.25
C GLU A 157 -4.70 -2.05 -12.87
N ILE A 158 -5.13 -2.42 -11.64
CA ILE A 158 -6.46 -2.03 -11.15
C ILE A 158 -6.40 -0.54 -10.79
N GLU A 159 -6.91 0.26 -11.72
CA GLU A 159 -7.33 1.66 -11.59
C GLU A 159 -6.27 2.69 -11.18
N TYR A 160 -5.56 3.21 -12.19
CA TYR A 160 -5.37 4.66 -12.26
C TYR A 160 -6.13 5.17 -13.49
N LYS A 161 -7.47 5.18 -13.38
CA LYS A 161 -8.28 6.03 -14.26
C LYS A 161 -7.89 7.47 -13.92
N ARG A 162 -7.28 8.16 -14.88
CA ARG A 162 -7.20 9.62 -14.86
C ARG A 162 -8.58 10.21 -15.10
#